data_AF-A0A2E5Y209-F1
#
_entry.id   AF-A0A2E5Y209-F1
#
_cell.length_a   1.000
_cell.length_b   1.000
_cell.length_c   1.000
_cell.angle_alpha   90.00
_cell.angle_beta   90.00
_cell.angle_gamma   90.00
#
_symmetry.space_group_name_H-M   'P 1'
#
loop_
_entity.id
_entity.type
_entity.pdbx_description
1 polymer ?
#
loop_
_entity_poly.entity_id
_entity_poly.type
_entity_poly.pdbx_seq_one_letter_code
_entity_poly.pdbx_strand_id
1 'polypeptide(L)'
;IGVQYKTPIRDVLLGASISNFGNDISLSGRDMNISVDPDPNNQGNVEFVNAEYQTDSYPLPLFFRVGIGGYIIKTESLSTLFAIDAVHPNDNFEYLNFGFEAGFNDLLFIRAGYPSYGKEDSIEGPTFGAGLNYRVLRSATVLKIEYSTADFGPLGVIKRISLGYNF
;
A
#
# COMPACT_ATOMS: atom_id res chain seq x y z
N ILE A 1 11.17 2.65 -7.34
CA ILE A 1 11.92 1.87 -8.37
C ILE A 1 11.71 0.39 -8.08
N GLY A 2 11.57 -0.46 -9.09
CA GLY A 2 11.42 -1.90 -8.88
C GLY A 2 11.95 -2.73 -10.04
N VAL A 3 12.19 -4.01 -9.76
CA VAL A 3 12.67 -5.01 -10.70
C VAL A 3 11.84 -6.28 -10.55
N GLN A 4 11.59 -6.95 -11.67
CA GLN A 4 10.97 -8.26 -11.70
C GLN A 4 11.88 -9.21 -12.49
N TYR A 5 12.07 -10.41 -11.95
CA TYR A 5 12.87 -11.46 -12.55
C TYR A 5 12.02 -12.71 -12.75
N LYS A 6 11.87 -13.14 -14.01
CA LYS A 6 11.22 -14.40 -14.34
C LYS A 6 12.22 -15.54 -14.10
N THR A 7 11.92 -16.39 -13.14
CA THR A 7 12.83 -17.48 -12.78
C THR A 7 12.83 -18.57 -13.86
N PRO A 8 13.87 -19.42 -13.91
CA PRO A 8 13.86 -20.63 -14.75
C PRO A 8 12.78 -21.65 -14.34
N ILE A 9 12.24 -21.54 -13.12
CA ILE A 9 11.14 -22.36 -12.65
C ILE A 9 9.86 -21.86 -13.32
N ARG A 10 9.10 -22.80 -13.92
CA ARG A 10 7.91 -22.47 -14.70
C ARG A 10 6.92 -21.65 -13.86
N ASP A 11 6.52 -20.51 -14.43
CA ASP A 11 5.49 -19.61 -13.90
C ASP A 11 5.77 -19.01 -12.50
N VAL A 12 7.04 -18.99 -12.06
CA VAL A 12 7.48 -18.32 -10.81
C VAL A 12 8.28 -17.05 -11.12
N LEU A 13 7.96 -15.98 -10.40
CA LEU A 13 8.51 -14.64 -10.52
C LEU A 13 9.06 -14.19 -9.18
N LEU A 14 10.22 -13.53 -9.22
CA LEU A 14 10.75 -12.77 -8.09
C LEU A 14 10.58 -11.28 -8.39
N GLY A 15 10.18 -10.52 -7.38
CA GLY A 15 10.04 -9.07 -7.45
C GLY A 15 10.80 -8.40 -6.32
N ALA A 16 11.39 -7.25 -6.60
CA ALA A 16 11.90 -6.36 -5.56
C ALA A 16 11.54 -4.92 -5.89
N SER A 17 11.18 -4.11 -4.90
CA SER A 17 10.88 -2.70 -5.09
C SER A 17 11.30 -1.86 -3.90
N ILE A 18 11.70 -0.64 -4.19
CA ILE A 18 11.99 0.42 -3.21
C ILE A 18 11.04 1.57 -3.52
N SER A 19 10.26 1.95 -2.51
CA SER A 19 9.30 3.07 -2.60
C SER A 19 9.70 4.18 -1.64
N ASN A 20 9.33 5.41 -1.98
CA ASN A 20 9.63 6.61 -1.18
C ASN A 20 11.14 6.81 -0.93
N PHE A 21 11.96 6.61 -1.96
CA PHE A 21 13.38 6.96 -1.91
C PHE A 21 13.52 8.46 -2.21
N GLY A 22 14.08 9.22 -1.26
CA GLY A 22 14.23 10.66 -1.38
C GLY A 22 14.96 11.27 -0.18
N ASN A 23 15.04 12.60 -0.19
CA ASN A 23 15.61 13.37 0.92
C ASN A 23 14.67 13.38 2.12
N ASP A 24 15.22 13.74 3.27
CA ASP A 24 14.46 13.98 4.49
C ASP A 24 13.41 15.07 4.26
N ILE A 25 12.31 14.94 5.01
CA ILE A 25 11.21 15.90 4.99
C ILE A 25 11.20 16.67 6.32
N SER A 26 10.77 17.92 6.26
CA SER A 26 10.53 18.75 7.44
C SER A 26 9.17 19.40 7.30
N LEU A 27 8.52 19.66 8.43
CA LEU A 27 7.29 20.43 8.43
C LEU A 27 7.66 21.90 8.19
N SER A 28 6.90 22.58 7.34
CA SER A 28 7.06 24.00 7.12
C SER A 28 5.71 24.62 6.75
N GLY A 29 5.49 25.87 7.14
CA GLY A 29 4.25 26.57 6.80
C GLY A 29 3.86 27.66 7.79
N ARG A 30 2.80 28.38 7.42
CA ARG A 30 2.28 29.53 8.18
C ARG A 30 1.96 29.18 9.64
N ASP A 31 1.46 27.98 9.88
CA ASP A 31 1.03 27.55 11.21
C ASP A 31 2.21 27.34 12.19
N MET A 32 3.46 27.39 11.70
CA MET A 32 4.66 27.41 12.55
C MET A 32 5.03 28.81 13.04
N ASN A 33 4.45 29.86 12.43
CA ASN A 33 4.68 31.25 12.84
C ASN A 33 3.76 31.60 14.00
N ILE A 34 4.36 31.95 15.13
CA ILE A 34 3.68 32.44 16.32
C ILE A 34 4.15 33.84 16.68
N SER A 35 3.33 34.57 17.43
CA SER A 35 3.77 35.78 18.11
C SER A 35 3.96 35.46 19.58
N VAL A 36 5.14 35.74 20.11
CA VAL A 36 5.49 35.52 21.51
C VAL A 36 6.05 36.80 22.11
N ASP A 37 5.73 37.04 23.37
CA ASP A 37 6.40 38.06 24.18
C ASP A 37 7.65 37.43 24.82
N PRO A 38 8.87 37.87 24.45
CA PRO A 38 10.10 37.32 25.01
C PRO A 38 10.38 37.75 26.46
N ASP A 39 9.75 38.81 26.99
CA ASP A 39 9.95 39.28 28.37
C ASP A 39 8.63 39.80 29.01
N PRO A 40 7.73 38.89 29.42
CA PRO A 40 6.40 39.25 29.92
C PRO A 40 6.40 40.09 31.21
N ASN A 41 7.54 40.19 31.90
CA ASN A 41 7.65 40.92 33.16
C ASN A 41 8.06 42.39 32.97
N ASN A 42 8.45 42.77 31.76
CA ASN A 42 8.98 44.09 31.45
C ASN A 42 8.04 44.86 30.53
N GLN A 43 7.15 45.67 31.13
CA GLN A 43 6.05 46.40 30.47
C GLN A 43 6.48 47.49 29.46
N GLY A 44 7.76 47.56 29.07
CA GLY A 44 8.30 48.47 28.05
C GLY A 44 8.94 47.77 26.86
N ASN A 45 8.85 46.43 26.77
CA ASN A 45 9.38 45.65 25.68
C ASN A 45 8.37 45.54 24.51
N VAL A 46 8.74 44.82 23.45
CA VAL A 46 7.84 44.53 22.34
C VAL A 46 7.10 43.23 22.64
N GLU A 47 5.82 43.33 22.97
CA GLU A 47 4.95 42.19 23.36
C GLU A 47 4.66 41.22 22.19
N PHE A 48 4.86 41.66 20.95
CA PHE A 48 4.59 40.87 19.74
C PHE A 48 5.86 40.68 18.91
N VAL A 49 6.62 39.64 19.23
CA VAL A 49 7.78 39.22 18.44
C VAL A 49 7.40 37.99 17.61
N ASN A 50 7.57 38.08 16.29
CA ASN A 50 7.43 36.94 15.40
C ASN A 50 8.50 35.89 15.74
N ALA A 51 8.04 34.70 16.10
CA ALA A 51 8.86 33.53 16.30
C ALA A 51 8.34 32.38 15.42
N GLU A 52 9.22 31.45 15.08
CA GLU A 52 8.89 30.27 14.27
C GLU A 52 9.32 29.01 15.02
N TYR A 53 8.45 28.00 15.07
CA TYR A 53 8.85 26.68 15.54
C TYR A 53 9.78 26.03 14.52
N GLN A 54 11.04 25.81 14.90
CA GLN A 54 11.98 25.05 14.09
C GLN A 54 11.73 23.56 14.27
N THR A 55 11.28 22.89 13.22
CA THR A 55 11.13 21.43 13.22
C THR A 55 12.34 20.76 12.61
N ASP A 56 12.82 19.70 13.25
CA ASP A 56 13.90 18.89 12.70
C ASP A 56 13.47 18.14 11.43
N SER A 57 14.45 17.84 10.58
CA SER A 57 14.26 16.97 9.42
C SER A 57 14.15 15.52 9.87
N TYR A 58 13.24 14.77 9.26
CA TYR A 58 13.07 13.33 9.51
C TYR A 58 13.08 12.54 8.19
N PRO A 59 13.62 11.31 8.22
CA PRO A 59 13.74 10.51 7.02
C PRO A 59 12.37 10.14 6.46
N LEU A 60 12.24 10.19 5.14
CA LEU A 60 11.01 9.78 4.47
C LEU A 60 10.74 8.28 4.74
N PRO A 61 9.48 7.85 4.98
CA PRO A 61 9.15 6.45 5.22
C PRO A 61 9.44 5.58 3.99
N LEU A 62 10.66 5.06 3.92
CA LEU A 62 11.13 4.18 2.87
C LEU A 62 10.58 2.78 3.07
N PHE A 63 10.09 2.18 1.98
CA PHE A 63 9.66 0.79 1.96
C PHE A 63 10.53 -0.02 1.02
N PHE A 64 11.26 -0.98 1.57
CA PHE A 64 11.92 -2.03 0.81
C PHE A 64 11.00 -3.26 0.78
N ARG A 65 10.68 -3.77 -0.42
CA ARG A 65 9.80 -4.92 -0.60
C ARG A 65 10.47 -5.96 -1.47
N VAL A 66 10.43 -7.22 -1.06
CA VAL A 66 10.92 -8.35 -1.84
C VAL A 66 9.86 -9.44 -1.80
N GLY A 67 9.52 -9.98 -2.96
CA GLY A 67 8.44 -10.95 -3.08
C GLY A 67 8.71 -12.04 -4.07
N ILE A 68 7.98 -13.13 -3.88
CA ILE A 68 7.89 -14.26 -4.80
C ILE A 68 6.42 -14.51 -5.09
N GLY A 69 6.10 -14.70 -6.36
CA GLY A 69 4.75 -15.05 -6.77
C GLY A 69 4.77 -15.89 -8.02
N GLY A 70 3.72 -16.68 -8.21
CA GLY A 70 3.65 -17.55 -9.37
C GLY A 70 2.34 -18.30 -9.49
N TYR A 71 2.14 -18.89 -10.66
CA TYR A 71 0.98 -19.75 -10.89
C TYR A 71 1.28 -21.16 -10.42
N ILE A 72 0.48 -21.67 -9.48
CA ILE A 72 0.49 -23.08 -9.08
C ILE A 72 -0.18 -23.92 -10.16
N ILE A 73 -1.34 -23.43 -10.64
CA ILE A 73 -2.13 -24.06 -11.69
C ILE A 73 -2.42 -23.01 -12.74
N LYS A 74 -2.17 -23.34 -14.01
CA LYS A 74 -2.47 -22.46 -15.14
C LYS A 74 -2.99 -23.28 -16.30
N THR A 75 -4.31 -23.32 -16.41
CA THR A 75 -5.07 -23.98 -17.47
C THR A 75 -6.02 -22.96 -18.10
N GLU A 76 -6.54 -23.23 -19.29
CA GLU A 76 -7.51 -22.34 -19.96
C GLU A 76 -8.76 -22.06 -19.10
N SER A 77 -9.19 -23.03 -18.29
CA SER A 77 -10.38 -22.88 -17.45
C SER A 77 -10.11 -22.48 -16.00
N LEU A 78 -8.90 -22.71 -15.50
CA LEU A 78 -8.58 -22.50 -14.10
C LEU A 78 -7.16 -21.97 -13.94
N SER A 79 -7.04 -20.85 -13.22
CA SER A 79 -5.76 -20.28 -12.83
C SER A 79 -5.71 -20.13 -11.31
N THR A 80 -4.61 -20.54 -10.70
CA THR A 80 -4.36 -20.36 -9.27
C THR A 80 -3.00 -19.72 -9.09
N LEU A 81 -2.99 -18.52 -8.52
CA LEU A 81 -1.82 -17.70 -8.28
C LEU A 81 -1.60 -17.56 -6.78
N PHE A 82 -0.34 -17.63 -6.36
CA PHE A 82 0.07 -17.23 -5.02
C PHE A 82 1.07 -16.08 -5.12
N ALA A 83 1.11 -15.25 -4.10
CA ALA A 83 2.10 -14.20 -3.92
C ALA A 83 2.45 -14.06 -2.45
N ILE A 84 3.74 -13.89 -2.16
CA ILE A 84 4.26 -13.65 -0.82
C ILE A 84 5.25 -12.50 -0.92
N ASP A 85 5.06 -11.46 -0.13
CA ASP A 85 5.90 -10.27 -0.13
C ASP A 85 6.39 -9.98 1.29
N ALA A 86 7.70 -9.90 1.48
CA ALA A 86 8.34 -9.38 2.67
C ALA A 86 8.56 -7.87 2.53
N VAL A 87 8.14 -7.10 3.54
CA VAL A 87 8.24 -5.65 3.55
C VAL A 87 9.09 -5.23 4.75
N HIS A 88 10.18 -4.52 4.46
CA HIS A 88 11.06 -3.88 5.43
C HIS A 88 10.93 -2.35 5.31
N PRO A 89 10.15 -1.71 6.19
CA PRO A 89 10.12 -0.26 6.31
C PRO A 89 11.27 0.25 7.19
N ASN A 90 11.78 1.45 6.91
CA ASN A 90 12.88 2.05 7.70
C ASN A 90 12.45 2.49 9.11
N ASP A 91 11.14 2.72 9.31
CA ASP A 91 10.57 3.34 10.51
C ASP A 91 9.47 2.45 11.14
N ASN A 92 9.46 1.15 10.84
CA ASN A 92 8.52 0.21 11.44
C ASN A 92 9.07 -1.22 11.43
N PHE A 93 8.33 -2.13 12.07
CA PHE A 93 8.61 -3.55 12.02
C PHE A 93 8.44 -4.12 10.61
N GLU A 94 9.26 -5.12 10.31
CA GLU A 94 9.13 -5.96 9.15
C GLU A 94 7.86 -6.79 9.21
N TYR A 95 7.23 -7.02 8.06
CA TYR A 95 6.05 -7.86 7.97
C TYR A 95 5.97 -8.59 6.65
N LEU A 96 5.19 -9.67 6.64
CA LEU A 96 4.92 -10.47 5.47
C LEU A 96 3.47 -10.26 5.02
N ASN A 97 3.27 -10.22 3.70
CA ASN A 97 1.95 -10.27 3.09
C ASN A 97 1.82 -11.59 2.33
N PHE A 98 0.67 -12.23 2.49
CA PHE A 98 0.32 -13.44 1.77
C PHE A 98 -0.91 -13.16 0.91
N GLY A 99 -0.86 -13.57 -0.35
CA GLY A 99 -1.92 -13.38 -1.32
C GLY A 99 -2.19 -14.68 -2.09
N PHE A 100 -3.46 -14.94 -2.32
CA PHE A 100 -3.93 -16.06 -3.11
C PHE A 100 -5.06 -15.60 -4.04
N GLU A 101 -4.98 -16.01 -5.31
CA GLU A 101 -6.01 -15.73 -6.30
C GLU A 101 -6.39 -17.02 -7.03
N ALA A 102 -7.68 -17.27 -7.14
CA ALA A 102 -8.27 -18.32 -7.97
C ALA A 102 -9.14 -17.67 -9.05
N GLY A 103 -8.83 -17.96 -10.31
CA GLY A 103 -9.54 -17.47 -11.49
C GLY A 103 -10.19 -18.62 -12.25
N PHE A 104 -11.41 -18.43 -12.72
CA PHE A 104 -12.16 -19.39 -13.53
C PHE A 104 -12.54 -18.78 -14.89
N ASN A 105 -12.13 -19.44 -15.98
CA ASN A 105 -12.35 -19.05 -17.38
C ASN A 105 -12.02 -17.58 -17.70
N ASP A 106 -11.06 -16.97 -17.00
CA ASP A 106 -10.74 -15.53 -17.07
C ASP A 106 -11.94 -14.57 -16.88
N LEU A 107 -13.05 -15.09 -16.34
CA LEU A 107 -14.32 -14.39 -16.13
C LEU A 107 -14.50 -14.03 -14.67
N LEU A 108 -14.28 -14.99 -13.77
CA LEU A 108 -14.47 -14.86 -12.33
C LEU A 108 -13.15 -15.00 -11.60
N PHE A 109 -12.89 -14.11 -10.66
CA PHE A 109 -11.69 -14.12 -9.82
C PHE A 109 -12.10 -14.01 -8.37
N ILE A 110 -11.54 -14.86 -7.53
CA ILE A 110 -11.69 -14.81 -6.08
C ILE A 110 -10.30 -14.63 -5.48
N ARG A 111 -10.19 -13.69 -4.56
CA ARG A 111 -8.94 -13.30 -3.93
C ARG A 111 -9.08 -13.39 -2.43
N ALA A 112 -8.06 -13.93 -1.80
CA ALA A 112 -7.88 -13.89 -0.36
C ALA A 112 -6.47 -13.42 -0.07
N GLY A 113 -6.31 -12.61 0.97
CA GLY A 113 -5.01 -12.13 1.37
C GLY A 113 -4.94 -11.91 2.87
N TYR A 114 -3.75 -12.10 3.43
CA TYR A 114 -3.46 -11.79 4.80
C TYR A 114 -2.30 -10.78 4.83
N PRO A 115 -2.59 -9.48 5.06
CA PRO A 115 -1.56 -8.47 5.19
C PRO A 115 -0.90 -8.50 6.57
N SER A 116 0.27 -7.87 6.67
CA SER A 116 0.89 -7.51 7.96
C SER A 116 1.16 -8.68 8.93
N TYR A 117 1.39 -9.88 8.40
CA TYR A 117 1.75 -11.05 9.22
C TYR A 117 3.11 -10.86 9.88
N GLY A 118 3.18 -11.09 11.19
CA GLY A 118 4.41 -10.95 11.99
C GLY A 118 4.68 -9.54 12.50
N LYS A 119 3.82 -8.56 12.21
CA LYS A 119 3.91 -7.21 12.78
C LYS A 119 3.40 -7.23 14.23
N GLU A 120 4.21 -6.74 15.17
CA GLU A 120 3.90 -6.77 16.61
C GLU A 120 2.61 -5.97 16.95
N ASP A 121 2.40 -4.85 16.25
CA ASP A 121 1.17 -4.03 16.31
C ASP A 121 0.24 -4.28 15.11
N SER A 122 0.09 -5.53 14.64
CA SER A 122 -0.81 -5.80 13.52
C SER A 122 -2.26 -5.56 13.91
N ILE A 123 -2.82 -4.48 13.38
CA ILE A 123 -4.23 -4.12 13.51
C ILE A 123 -5.05 -4.65 12.32
N GLU A 124 -4.39 -5.05 11.24
CA GLU A 124 -5.03 -5.49 10.00
C GLU A 124 -5.38 -6.98 10.06
N GLY A 125 -6.59 -7.31 9.62
CA GLY A 125 -7.11 -8.66 9.53
C GLY A 125 -7.09 -9.22 8.09
N PRO A 126 -7.66 -10.42 7.89
CA PRO A 126 -7.75 -11.03 6.57
C PRO A 126 -8.59 -10.18 5.60
N THR A 127 -8.24 -10.27 4.32
CA THR A 127 -8.87 -9.55 3.23
C THR A 127 -9.43 -10.51 2.20
N PHE A 128 -10.57 -10.17 1.64
CA PHE A 128 -11.26 -10.98 0.63
C PHE A 128 -11.69 -10.09 -0.52
N GLY A 129 -11.65 -10.63 -1.73
CA GLY A 129 -12.08 -9.93 -2.93
C GLY A 129 -12.70 -10.86 -3.95
N ALA A 130 -13.56 -10.29 -4.78
CA ALA A 130 -14.15 -10.94 -5.93
C ALA A 130 -14.07 -9.99 -7.13
N GLY A 131 -13.75 -10.54 -8.30
CA GLY A 131 -13.63 -9.82 -9.56
C GLY A 131 -14.43 -10.50 -10.65
N LEU A 132 -15.05 -9.71 -11.52
CA LEU A 132 -15.76 -10.15 -12.71
C LEU A 132 -15.23 -9.40 -13.94
N ASN A 133 -14.82 -10.15 -14.95
CA ASN A 133 -14.41 -9.63 -16.25
C ASN A 133 -15.51 -9.89 -17.29
N TYR A 134 -16.38 -8.91 -17.52
CA TYR A 134 -17.43 -9.03 -18.53
C TYR A 134 -16.92 -8.58 -19.90
N ARG A 135 -16.85 -9.49 -20.86
CA ARG A 135 -16.54 -9.18 -22.26
C ARG A 135 -17.82 -8.75 -22.99
N VAL A 136 -17.83 -7.53 -23.50
CA VAL A 136 -18.99 -7.01 -24.25
C VAL A 136 -19.13 -7.76 -25.58
N LEU A 137 -20.33 -8.25 -25.88
CA LEU A 137 -20.59 -8.94 -27.15
C LEU A 137 -20.30 -8.01 -28.34
N ARG A 138 -19.58 -8.53 -29.34
CA ARG A 138 -19.20 -7.83 -30.59
C ARG A 138 -18.21 -6.67 -30.42
N SER A 139 -17.43 -6.63 -29.34
CA SER A 139 -16.33 -5.67 -29.17
C SER A 139 -15.14 -6.32 -28.47
N ALA A 140 -13.93 -5.77 -28.67
CA ALA A 140 -12.73 -6.19 -27.94
C ALA A 140 -12.74 -5.73 -26.46
N THR A 141 -13.72 -4.89 -26.09
CA THR A 141 -13.81 -4.27 -24.78
C THR A 141 -14.13 -5.26 -23.66
N VAL A 142 -13.34 -5.20 -22.58
CA VAL A 142 -13.56 -5.96 -21.34
C VAL A 142 -13.82 -5.00 -20.20
N LEU A 143 -14.98 -5.13 -19.56
CA LEU A 143 -15.32 -4.43 -18.33
C LEU A 143 -14.85 -5.27 -17.14
N LYS A 144 -14.17 -4.64 -16.20
CA LYS A 144 -13.67 -5.25 -14.96
C LYS A 144 -14.41 -4.63 -13.79
N ILE A 145 -15.08 -5.47 -13.01
CA ILE A 145 -15.76 -5.06 -11.78
C ILE A 145 -15.10 -5.82 -10.65
N GLU A 146 -14.58 -5.11 -9.66
CA GLU A 146 -13.93 -5.73 -8.52
C GLU A 146 -14.52 -5.19 -7.21
N TYR A 147 -14.73 -6.10 -6.27
CA TYR A 147 -15.19 -5.81 -4.94
C TYR A 147 -14.21 -6.41 -3.94
N SER A 148 -13.79 -5.63 -2.94
CA SER A 148 -12.90 -6.10 -1.88
C SER A 148 -13.39 -5.66 -0.52
N THR A 149 -13.20 -6.52 0.47
CA THR A 149 -13.45 -6.26 1.88
C THR A 149 -12.16 -6.53 2.66
N ALA A 150 -11.82 -5.63 3.57
CA ALA A 150 -10.62 -5.72 4.39
C ALA A 150 -10.94 -5.26 5.81
N ASP A 151 -10.46 -6.01 6.80
CA ASP A 151 -10.60 -5.64 8.21
C ASP A 151 -9.39 -4.81 8.65
N PHE A 152 -9.64 -3.60 9.14
CA PHE A 152 -8.61 -2.67 9.66
C PHE A 152 -8.74 -2.47 11.18
N GLY A 153 -9.29 -3.46 11.90
CA GLY A 153 -9.37 -3.46 13.37
C GLY A 153 -10.20 -2.28 13.91
N PRO A 154 -9.69 -1.37 14.76
CA PRO A 154 -10.40 -0.18 15.23
C PRO A 154 -11.01 0.72 14.14
N LEU A 155 -10.49 0.70 12.91
CA LEU A 155 -11.10 1.43 11.79
C LEU A 155 -12.30 0.68 11.17
N GLY A 156 -12.52 -0.56 11.59
CA GLY A 156 -13.60 -1.44 11.14
C GLY A 156 -13.33 -2.07 9.77
N VAL A 157 -14.40 -2.63 9.20
CA VAL A 157 -14.35 -3.31 7.91
C VAL A 157 -14.53 -2.32 6.77
N ILE A 158 -13.49 -2.17 5.95
CA ILE A 158 -13.49 -1.32 4.76
C ILE A 158 -13.92 -2.13 3.54
N LYS A 159 -14.90 -1.61 2.82
CA LYS A 159 -15.40 -2.15 1.54
C LYS A 159 -14.98 -1.24 0.41
N ARG A 160 -14.46 -1.80 -0.68
CA ARG A 160 -14.04 -1.05 -1.88
C ARG A 160 -14.66 -1.66 -3.12
N ILE A 161 -15.07 -0.80 -4.04
CA ILE A 161 -15.55 -1.17 -5.38
C ILE A 161 -14.62 -0.49 -6.38
N SER A 162 -14.12 -1.26 -7.35
CA SER A 162 -13.30 -0.78 -8.46
C SER A 162 -13.97 -1.13 -9.77
N LEU A 163 -13.99 -0.17 -10.69
CA LEU A 163 -14.48 -0.33 -12.05
C LEU A 163 -13.35 0.01 -13.01
N GLY A 164 -13.03 -0.94 -13.89
CA GLY A 164 -12.05 -0.77 -14.95
C GLY A 164 -12.64 -1.12 -16.31
N TYR A 165 -12.07 -0.56 -17.35
CA TYR A 165 -12.36 -0.95 -18.73
C TYR A 165 -11.03 -1.15 -19.48
N ASN A 166 -11.00 -2.10 -20.39
CA ASN A 166 -9.87 -2.36 -21.28
C ASN A 166 -10.38 -2.43 -22.72
N PHE A 167 -9.64 -1.85 -23.68
CA PHE A 167 -10.00 -1.78 -25.09
C PHE A 167 -9.06 -2.62 -25.97
#